data_AF-A0A0W0YK71-F1
#
_entry.id   AF-A0A0W0YK71-F1
#
_cell.length_a   1.000
_cell.length_b   1.000
_cell.length_c   1.000
_cell.angle_alpha   90.00
_cell.angle_beta   90.00
_cell.angle_gamma   90.00
#
_symmetry.space_group_name_H-M   'P 1'
#
loop_
_entity.id
_entity.type
_entity.pdbx_description
1 polymer ?
#
loop_
_entity_poly.entity_id
_entity_poly.type
_entity_poly.pdbx_seq_one_letter_code
_entity_poly.pdbx_strand_id
1 'polypeptide(L)' 'MVRGRREQKLKEYLQQLPGKERVKVICMDLSSTYRSLVKKYFPNAMIVADRFHVIRLIQRKDWPKNYG' A
#
# COMPACT_ATOMS: atom_id res chain seq x y z
N MET A 1 -5.80 -1.41 19.36
CA MET A 1 -5.04 -0.27 18.80
C MET A 1 -3.59 -0.70 18.54
N VAL A 2 -3.20 -1.00 17.29
CA VAL A 2 -1.80 -1.40 16.94
C VAL A 2 -1.36 -0.84 15.56
N ARG A 3 -1.94 0.29 15.13
CA ARG A 3 -1.59 0.89 13.83
C ARG A 3 -0.29 1.72 13.91
N GLY A 4 -0.16 2.56 14.94
CA GLY A 4 1.02 3.42 15.10
C GLY A 4 2.35 2.67 15.23
N ARG A 5 2.39 1.55 15.96
CA ARG A 5 3.61 0.73 16.10
C ARG A 5 4.08 0.13 14.78
N ARG A 6 3.15 -0.27 13.90
CA ARG A 6 3.48 -0.84 12.58
C ARG A 6 3.96 0.23 11.60
N GLU A 7 3.33 1.40 11.63
CA GLU A 7 3.74 2.53 10.80
C GLU A 7 5.13 3.04 11.18
N GLN A 8 5.42 3.17 12.49
CA GLN A 8 6.72 3.60 12.97
C GLN A 8 7.84 2.65 12.54
N LYS A 9 7.64 1.34 12.74
CA LYS A 9 8.61 0.32 12.28
C LYS A 9 8.83 0.36 10.77
N LEU A 10 7.78 0.60 9.98
CA LEU A 10 7.92 0.71 8.53
C LEU A 10 8.70 1.97 8.14
N LYS A 11 8.48 3.11 8.80
CA LYS A 11 9.25 4.34 8.57
C LYS A 11 10.73 4.12 8.83
N GLU A 12 11.07 3.49 9.95
CA GLU A 12 12.44 3.16 10.32
C GLU A 12 13.10 2.27 9.27
N TYR A 13 12.41 1.21 8.85
CA TYR A 13 12.89 0.31 7.81
C TYR A 13 13.13 1.02 6.47
N LEU A 14 12.15 1.79 5.97
CA LEU A 14 12.27 2.49 4.69
C LEU A 14 13.32 3.61 4.70
N GLN A 15 13.55 4.21 5.86
CA GLN A 15 14.61 5.19 6.02
C GLN A 15 15.98 4.55 5.79
N GLN A 16 16.20 3.34 6.33
CA GLN A 16 17.45 2.60 6.26
C GLN A 16 17.60 1.73 5.00
N LEU A 17 16.53 1.56 4.21
CA LEU A 17 16.55 0.72 3.01
C LEU A 17 17.57 1.24 1.97
N PRO A 18 18.66 0.51 1.70
CA PRO A 18 19.64 0.91 0.69
C PRO A 18 19.06 0.73 -0.71
N GLY A 19 19.40 1.62 -1.64
CA GLY A 19 18.98 1.49 -3.04
C GLY A 19 17.56 1.94 -3.33
N LYS A 20 16.86 2.57 -2.38
CA LYS A 20 15.49 3.07 -2.55
C LYS A 20 15.35 4.05 -3.72
N GLU A 21 16.40 4.80 -4.03
CA GLU A 21 16.49 5.71 -5.17
C GLU A 21 16.44 5.00 -6.53
N ARG A 22 16.76 3.70 -6.57
CA ARG A 22 16.73 2.87 -7.79
C ARG A 22 15.40 2.15 -7.99
N VAL A 23 14.48 2.24 -7.03
CA VAL A 23 13.16 1.60 -7.12
C VAL A 23 12.32 2.32 -8.16
N LYS A 24 11.86 1.57 -9.16
CA LYS A 24 11.05 2.09 -10.28
C LYS A 24 9.56 1.85 -10.12
N VAL A 25 9.18 0.78 -9.42
CA VAL A 25 7.78 0.35 -9.28
C VAL A 25 7.52 -0.15 -7.88
N ILE A 26 6.39 0.23 -7.31
CA ILE A 26 5.89 -0.26 -6.01
C ILE A 26 4.47 -0.77 -6.20
N CYS A 27 4.25 -2.04 -5.88
CA CYS A 27 2.92 -2.65 -5.80
C CYS A 27 2.41 -2.55 -4.36
N MET A 28 1.22 -1.97 -4.15
CA MET A 28 0.64 -1.81 -2.81
C MET A 28 -0.88 -1.84 -2.82
N ASP A 29 -1.49 -2.00 -1.65
CA ASP A 29 -2.94 -1.88 -1.49
C ASP A 29 -3.44 -0.44 -1.72
N LEU A 30 -4.75 -0.22 -1.54
CA LEU A 30 -5.38 1.09 -1.73
C LEU A 30 -5.28 2.01 -0.49
N SER A 31 -4.38 1.73 0.46
CA SER A 31 -4.23 2.55 1.66
C SER A 31 -3.67 3.94 1.37
N SER A 32 -4.43 4.97 1.70
CA SER A 32 -3.99 6.36 1.61
C SER A 32 -2.78 6.66 2.51
N THR A 33 -2.74 6.07 3.72
CA THR A 33 -1.62 6.22 4.66
C THR A 33 -0.32 5.67 4.07
N TYR A 34 -0.34 4.45 3.54
CA TYR A 34 0.85 3.86 2.91
C TYR A 34 1.23 4.60 1.63
N ARG A 35 0.25 5.13 0.89
CA ARG A 35 0.52 5.88 -0.35
C ARG A 35 1.33 7.15 -0.07
N SER A 36 0.96 7.90 0.96
CA SER A 36 1.71 9.11 1.37
C SER A 36 3.13 8.77 1.81
N LEU A 37 3.28 7.65 2.53
CA LEU A 37 4.57 7.18 3.02
C LEU A 37 5.47 6.71 1.85
N VAL A 38 4.94 5.90 0.94
CA VAL A 38 5.65 5.45 -0.27
C VAL A 38 6.12 6.63 -1.12
N LYS A 39 5.25 7.63 -1.37
CA LYS A 39 5.64 8.84 -2.11
C LYS A 39 6.79 9.61 -1.46
N LYS A 40 6.87 9.60 -0.12
CA LYS A 40 7.94 10.26 0.62
C LYS A 40 9.30 9.57 0.45
N TYR A 41 9.33 8.24 0.48
CA TYR A 41 10.58 7.48 0.46
C TYR A 41 11.02 7.03 -0.95
N PHE A 42 10.09 6.98 -1.90
CA PHE A 42 10.31 6.55 -3.28
C PHE A 42 9.67 7.52 -4.29
N PRO A 43 10.11 8.78 -4.34
CA PRO A 43 9.48 9.81 -5.16
C PRO A 43 9.49 9.49 -6.67
N ASN A 44 10.44 8.67 -7.11
CA ASN A 44 10.62 8.30 -8.52
C ASN A 44 9.89 6.99 -8.90
N ALA A 45 9.26 6.31 -7.94
CA ALA A 45 8.62 5.02 -8.19
C ALA A 45 7.17 5.19 -8.69
N MET A 46 6.81 4.45 -9.73
CA MET A 46 5.42 4.29 -10.15
C MET A 46 4.68 3.41 -9.14
N ILE A 47 3.51 3.88 -8.68
CA ILE A 47 2.67 3.13 -7.75
C ILE A 47 1.63 2.32 -8.54
N VAL A 48 1.64 1.01 -8.35
CA VAL A 48 0.69 0.05 -8.94
C VAL A 48 -0.20 -0.51 -7.82
N ALA A 49 -1.50 -0.56 -8.07
CA ALA A 49 -2.45 -1.13 -7.11
C ALA A 49 -2.42 -2.67 -7.14
N ASP A 50 -2.43 -3.29 -5.96
CA ASP A 50 -2.54 -4.73 -5.80
C ASP A 50 -3.92 -5.23 -6.26
N ARG A 51 -3.91 -6.04 -7.33
CA ARG A 51 -5.11 -6.60 -7.95
C ARG A 51 -5.96 -7.42 -6.98
N PHE A 52 -5.37 -8.17 -6.05
CA PHE A 52 -6.13 -8.97 -5.07
C PHE A 52 -6.90 -8.08 -4.10
N HIS A 53 -6.29 -6.98 -3.67
CA HIS A 53 -6.94 -6.00 -2.80
C HIS A 53 -8.08 -5.27 -3.53
N VAL A 54 -7.87 -4.91 -4.80
CA VAL A 54 -8.92 -4.29 -5.64
C VAL A 54 -10.09 -5.26 -5.84
N ILE A 55 -9.84 -6.51 -6.23
CA ILE A 55 -10.88 -7.53 -6.42
C ILE A 55 -11.69 -7.72 -5.13
N ARG A 56 -11.03 -7.85 -3.97
CA ARG A 56 -11.71 -7.99 -2.69
C ARG A 56 -12.56 -6.76 -2.34
N LEU A 57 -12.11 -5.55 -2.68
CA LEU A 57 -12.86 -4.33 -2.45
C LEU A 57 -14.14 -4.28 -3.31
N ILE A 58 -14.02 -4.65 -4.59
CA ILE A 58 -15.15 -4.70 -5.53
C ILE A 58 -16.14 -5.78 -5.11
N GLN A 59 -15.68 -6.99 -4.81
CA GLN A 59 -16.53 -8.09 -4.32
C GLN A 59 -17.30 -7.72 -3.04
N ARG A 60 -16.73 -6.87 -2.17
CA ARG A 60 -17.41 -6.39 -0.96
C ARG A 60 -18.41 -5.27 -1.23
N LYS A 61 -18.18 -4.44 -2.24
CA LYS A 61 -19.03 -3.27 -2.55
C LYS A 61 -20.18 -3.60 -3.50
N ASP A 62 -19.97 -4.54 -4.43
CA ASP A 62 -20.84 -4.72 -5.60
C ASP A 62 -21.40 -6.15 -5.72
N TRP A 63 -21.28 -6.99 -4.70
CA TRP A 63 -22.01 -8.26 -4.70
C TRP A 63 -23.46 -8.05 -4.26
N PRO A 64 -24.47 -8.28 -5.11
CA PRO A 64 -25.85 -8.32 -4.65
C PRO A 64 -25.95 -9.40 -3.57
N LYS A 65 -26.40 -9.00 -2.37
CA LYS A 65 -26.55 -9.85 -1.18
C LYS A 65 -27.53 -11.03 -1.33
N ASN A 66 -28.03 -11.31 -2.54
CA ASN A 66 -29.09 -12.26 -2.79
C ASN A 66 -28.66 -13.28 -3.85
N TYR A 67 -28.09 -14.39 -3.38
CA TYR A 67 -28.23 -15.70 -4.00
C TYR A 67 -28.30 -16.72 -2.86
N GLY A 68 -29.52 -17.22 -2.61
CA GLY A 68 -29.82 -18.27 -1.62
C GLY A 68 -30.24 -17.76 -0.26
#